data_AF-A0A832GGE7-F1
#
_entry.id   AF-A0A832GGE7-F1
#
_cell.length_a   1.000
_cell.length_b   1.000
_cell.length_c   1.000
_cell.angle_alpha   90.00
_cell.angle_beta   90.00
_cell.angle_gamma   90.00
#
_symmetry.space_group_name_H-M   'P 1'
#
loop_
_entity.id
_entity.type
_entity.pdbx_description
1 polymer ?
#
loop_
_entity_poly.entity_id
_entity_poly.type
_entity_poly.pdbx_seq_one_letter_code
_entity_poly.pdbx_strand_id
1 'polypeptide(L)'
;MRRALRLVTPLLLLVACAEWRAVEFYARAVFDGEHSTSVEDAPPLVPASCPSFASDSAVVRLFVIGDWGSGSALQRAVAHAMASLARSQRPHAVISTGDNFYPSGVSSVGDVLFRQRWEEIYADSALQVPWIVALGNHDHRGS
;
A
#
# COMPACT_ATOMS: atom_id res chain seq x y z
N MET A 1 -2.45 -1.90 50.23
CA MET A 1 -2.98 -2.62 49.04
C MET A 1 -3.55 -1.58 48.07
N ARG A 2 -2.80 -1.20 47.03
CA ARG A 2 -3.23 -0.20 46.04
C ARG A 2 -3.35 -0.89 44.68
N ARG A 3 -4.56 -0.81 44.09
CA ARG A 3 -4.88 -1.32 42.75
C ARG A 3 -4.18 -0.46 41.70
N ALA A 4 -3.41 -1.07 40.81
CA ALA A 4 -2.85 -0.40 39.65
C ALA A 4 -3.83 -0.51 38.47
N LEU A 5 -4.33 0.65 38.04
CA LEU A 5 -5.15 0.85 36.87
C LEU A 5 -4.30 0.57 35.61
N ARG A 6 -4.66 -0.43 34.81
CA ARG A 6 -4.03 -0.65 33.49
C ARG A 6 -4.84 0.08 32.44
N LEU A 7 -4.23 1.10 31.84
CA LEU A 7 -4.71 1.80 30.64
C LEU A 7 -4.98 0.78 29.53
N VAL A 8 -6.15 0.88 28.92
CA VAL A 8 -6.47 0.20 27.65
C VAL A 8 -6.11 1.16 26.53
N THR A 9 -5.10 0.82 25.74
CA THR A 9 -4.78 1.50 24.48
C THR A 9 -5.35 0.65 23.35
N PRO A 10 -6.24 1.15 22.47
CA PRO A 10 -6.62 0.41 21.28
C PRO A 10 -5.50 0.62 20.25
N LEU A 11 -4.63 -0.39 20.11
CA LEU A 11 -3.65 -0.44 19.02
C LEU A 11 -4.39 -0.99 17.80
N LEU A 12 -4.64 -0.11 16.82
CA LEU A 12 -5.19 -0.46 15.52
C LEU A 12 -4.23 -1.43 14.82
N LEU A 13 -4.61 -2.71 14.76
CA LEU A 13 -3.81 -3.78 14.16
C LEU A 13 -4.13 -3.86 12.66
N LEU A 14 -3.34 -3.18 11.82
CA LEU A 14 -3.38 -3.41 10.38
C LEU A 14 -2.46 -4.59 10.05
N VAL A 15 -3.09 -5.75 9.82
CA VAL A 15 -2.45 -6.95 9.30
C VAL A 15 -2.26 -6.79 7.80
N ALA A 16 -1.02 -6.89 7.32
CA ALA A 16 -0.74 -7.14 5.91
C ALA A 16 0.53 -7.98 5.77
N CYS A 17 0.35 -9.28 5.55
CA CYS A 17 1.38 -10.17 5.02
C CYS A 17 1.01 -10.47 3.57
N ALA A 18 1.91 -10.21 2.63
CA ALA A 18 1.67 -10.50 1.23
C ALA A 18 2.91 -11.13 0.59
N GLU A 19 2.77 -12.38 0.17
CA GLU A 19 3.35 -12.77 -1.11
C GLU A 19 2.58 -12.01 -2.21
N TRP A 20 3.32 -11.54 -3.20
CA TRP A 20 3.03 -10.41 -4.08
C TRP A 20 1.59 -10.38 -4.65
N ARG A 21 0.72 -9.53 -4.07
CA ARG A 21 -0.66 -9.25 -4.53
C ARG A 21 -1.12 -7.84 -4.13
N ALA A 22 -0.25 -6.83 -4.20
CA ALA A 22 -0.60 -5.44 -3.85
C ALA A 22 -1.80 -4.90 -4.67
N VAL A 23 -1.91 -5.28 -5.95
CA VAL A 23 -3.10 -4.98 -6.78
C VAL A 23 -4.33 -5.66 -6.19
N GLU A 24 -4.25 -6.90 -5.73
CA GLU A 24 -5.42 -7.61 -5.21
C GLU A 24 -5.83 -7.14 -3.82
N PHE A 25 -4.88 -6.81 -2.94
CA PHE A 25 -5.20 -6.20 -1.64
C PHE A 25 -5.85 -4.83 -1.84
N TYR A 26 -5.25 -3.98 -2.67
CA TYR A 26 -5.79 -2.68 -3.00
C TYR A 26 -7.16 -2.79 -3.69
N ALA A 27 -7.30 -3.68 -4.67
CA ALA A 27 -8.54 -3.85 -5.40
C ALA A 27 -9.65 -4.45 -4.52
N ARG A 28 -9.37 -5.44 -3.67
CA ARG A 28 -10.35 -5.91 -2.67
C ARG A 28 -10.80 -4.78 -1.75
N ALA A 29 -9.87 -3.96 -1.25
CA ALA A 29 -10.20 -2.81 -0.42
C ALA A 29 -11.09 -1.77 -1.14
N VAL A 30 -10.92 -1.58 -2.46
CA VAL A 30 -11.74 -0.66 -3.27
C VAL A 30 -13.13 -1.24 -3.58
N PHE A 31 -13.23 -2.55 -3.86
CA PHE A 31 -14.49 -3.16 -4.32
C PHE A 31 -15.35 -3.80 -3.22
N ASP A 32 -14.82 -4.08 -2.03
CA ASP A 32 -15.58 -4.67 -0.91
C ASP A 32 -16.33 -3.63 -0.06
N GLY A 33 -16.40 -2.38 -0.53
CA GLY A 33 -16.94 -1.23 0.21
C GLY A 33 -18.44 -1.24 0.53
N GLU A 34 -19.27 -2.12 -0.05
CA GLU A 34 -20.73 -2.07 0.19
C GLU A 34 -21.47 -3.39 0.41
N HIS A 35 -20.89 -4.58 0.22
CA HIS A 35 -21.65 -5.83 0.43
C HIS A 35 -20.82 -6.89 1.15
N SER A 36 -21.15 -7.12 2.43
CA SER A 36 -20.68 -8.28 3.19
C SER A 36 -21.37 -9.55 2.65
N THR A 37 -20.81 -10.13 1.59
CA THR A 37 -21.09 -11.53 1.26
C THR A 37 -19.98 -12.36 1.88
N SER A 38 -20.34 -13.20 2.83
CA SER A 38 -19.42 -14.19 3.40
C SER A 38 -18.99 -15.14 2.29
N VAL A 39 -17.71 -15.13 1.94
CA VAL A 39 -17.13 -16.14 1.05
C VAL A 39 -17.00 -17.43 1.86
N GLU A 40 -17.96 -18.34 1.70
CA GLU A 40 -18.03 -19.60 2.47
C GLU A 40 -16.87 -20.56 2.18
N ASP A 41 -16.11 -20.33 1.09
CA ASP A 41 -14.99 -21.18 0.65
C ASP A 41 -13.65 -20.45 0.52
N ALA A 42 -13.41 -19.42 1.34
CA ALA A 42 -12.10 -18.77 1.35
C ALA A 42 -11.02 -19.79 1.77
N PRO A 43 -9.98 -20.03 0.94
CA PRO A 43 -8.88 -20.90 1.34
C PRO A 43 -8.27 -20.38 2.64
N PRO A 44 -7.85 -21.27 3.56
CA PRO A 44 -7.33 -20.86 4.86
C PRO A 44 -6.19 -19.87 4.64
N LEU A 45 -6.24 -18.75 5.38
CA LEU A 45 -5.16 -17.78 5.40
C LEU A 45 -3.92 -18.51 5.91
N VAL A 46 -3.07 -18.95 5.00
CA VAL A 46 -1.73 -19.42 5.34
C VAL A 46 -1.07 -18.23 6.03
N PRO A 47 -0.53 -18.36 7.25
CA PRO A 47 0.15 -17.25 7.89
C PRO A 47 1.42 -16.97 7.08
N ALA A 48 1.29 -16.10 6.08
CA ALA A 48 2.42 -15.52 5.39
C ALA A 48 3.27 -14.85 6.47
N SER A 49 4.56 -15.20 6.51
CA SER A 49 5.50 -14.58 7.44
C SER A 49 5.44 -13.07 7.26
N CYS A 50 5.22 -12.32 8.36
CA CYS A 50 5.35 -10.87 8.34
C CYS A 50 6.69 -10.51 7.70
N PRO A 51 6.75 -9.48 6.82
CA PRO A 51 8.03 -8.99 6.34
C PRO A 51 8.88 -8.61 7.55
N SER A 52 9.91 -9.42 7.78
CA SER A 52 10.88 -9.16 8.82
C SER A 52 11.75 -8.01 8.31
N PHE A 53 11.56 -6.82 8.86
CA PHE A 53 12.48 -5.71 8.65
C PHE A 53 13.83 -5.93 9.38
N ALA A 54 14.20 -7.18 9.66
CA ALA A 54 15.46 -7.55 10.29
C ALA A 54 16.63 -7.17 9.37
N SER A 55 17.05 -5.93 9.52
CA SER A 55 18.38 -5.46 9.18
C SER A 55 19.24 -5.61 10.42
N ASP A 56 20.53 -5.91 10.27
CA ASP A 56 21.54 -5.84 11.36
C ASP A 56 21.66 -4.41 11.97
N SER A 57 20.92 -3.43 11.43
CA SER A 57 20.83 -2.06 11.88
C SER A 57 19.42 -1.73 12.40
N ALA A 58 19.33 -1.11 13.57
CA ALA A 58 18.10 -0.67 14.24
C ALA A 58 17.35 0.48 13.51
N VAL A 59 17.56 0.68 12.21
CA VAL A 59 17.00 1.80 11.43
C VAL A 59 16.02 1.30 10.39
N VAL A 60 14.76 1.69 10.54
CA VAL A 60 13.72 1.54 9.52
C VAL A 60 13.71 2.77 8.63
N ARG A 61 13.64 2.55 7.32
CA ARG A 61 13.59 3.59 6.28
C ARG A 61 12.36 3.38 5.43
N LEU A 62 11.54 4.41 5.33
CA LEU A 62 10.26 4.39 4.64
C LEU A 62 10.23 5.57 3.68
N PHE A 63 9.73 5.34 2.47
CA PHE A 63 9.27 6.43 1.63
C PHE A 63 7.79 6.64 1.88
N VAL A 64 7.33 7.90 1.85
CA VAL A 64 5.93 8.25 2.07
C VAL A 64 5.49 9.14 0.92
N ILE A 65 4.38 8.80 0.27
CA ILE A 65 3.83 9.51 -0.88
C ILE A 65 2.30 9.57 -0.82
N GLY A 66 1.71 10.69 -1.21
CA GLY A 66 0.26 10.87 -1.37
C GLY A 66 -0.05 11.58 -2.67
N ASP A 67 -1.32 11.59 -3.07
CA ASP A 67 -1.84 12.47 -4.13
C ASP A 67 -1.06 12.32 -5.46
N TRP A 68 -0.71 11.09 -5.80
CA TRP A 68 0.25 10.81 -6.86
C TRP A 68 -0.40 10.30 -8.16
N GLY A 69 -1.62 9.78 -8.08
CA GLY A 69 -2.30 8.95 -9.09
C GLY A 69 -2.70 9.57 -10.43
N SER A 70 -2.02 10.60 -10.90
CA SER A 70 -2.45 11.44 -12.03
C SER A 70 -2.04 10.92 -13.41
N GLY A 71 -1.03 10.04 -13.50
CA GLY A 71 -0.38 9.64 -14.76
C GLY A 71 0.44 10.76 -15.43
N SER A 72 0.68 11.86 -14.72
CA SER A 72 1.28 13.08 -15.28
C SER A 72 2.81 13.00 -15.42
N ALA A 73 3.37 13.97 -16.16
CA ALA A 73 4.82 14.16 -16.21
C ALA A 73 5.42 14.47 -14.83
N LEU A 74 4.69 15.18 -13.97
CA LEU A 74 5.11 15.46 -12.59
C LEU A 74 5.21 14.19 -11.76
N GLN A 75 4.23 13.29 -11.87
CA GLN A 75 4.28 12.00 -11.20
C GLN A 75 5.53 11.20 -11.63
N ARG A 76 5.82 11.14 -12.94
CA ARG A 76 7.02 10.48 -13.46
C ARG A 76 8.32 11.11 -12.94
N ALA A 77 8.37 12.44 -12.82
CA ALA A 77 9.53 13.13 -12.26
C ALA A 77 9.75 12.78 -10.78
N VAL A 78 8.67 12.71 -9.98
CA VAL A 78 8.74 12.25 -8.58
C VAL A 78 9.20 10.80 -8.51
N ALA A 79 8.67 9.90 -9.35
CA ALA A 79 9.09 8.50 -9.40
C ALA A 79 10.60 8.36 -9.71
N HIS A 80 11.12 9.16 -10.65
CA HIS A 80 12.56 9.18 -10.96
C HIS A 80 13.41 9.67 -9.78
N ALA A 81 12.95 10.69 -9.06
CA ALA A 81 13.61 11.19 -7.86
C ALA A 81 13.60 10.15 -6.73
N MET A 82 12.45 9.50 -6.51
CA MET A 82 12.32 8.38 -5.56
C MET A 82 13.30 7.25 -5.91
N ALA A 83 13.35 6.82 -7.17
CA ALA A 83 14.26 5.76 -7.62
C ALA A 83 15.74 6.12 -7.37
N SER A 84 16.12 7.36 -7.69
CA SER A 84 17.48 7.85 -7.45
C SER A 84 17.84 7.86 -5.97
N LEU A 85 16.91 8.27 -5.10
CA LEU A 85 17.10 8.24 -3.66
C LEU A 85 17.16 6.80 -3.13
N ALA A 86 16.32 5.91 -3.64
CA ALA A 86 16.22 4.51 -3.21
C ALA A 86 17.52 3.72 -3.41
N ARG A 87 18.32 4.04 -4.43
CA ARG A 87 19.63 3.38 -4.64
C ARG A 87 20.61 3.61 -3.50
N SER A 88 20.56 4.78 -2.86
CA SER A 88 21.43 5.09 -1.72
C SER A 88 20.76 4.77 -0.38
N GLN A 89 19.47 5.11 -0.24
CA GLN A 89 18.75 5.00 1.00
C GLN A 89 18.19 3.61 1.23
N ARG A 90 17.94 2.79 0.21
CA ARG A 90 17.40 1.41 0.34
C ARG A 90 16.21 1.37 1.32
N PRO A 91 15.07 1.98 0.93
CA PRO A 91 13.87 1.95 1.76
C PRO A 91 13.40 0.50 1.96
N HIS A 92 12.76 0.24 3.09
CA HIS A 92 12.20 -1.08 3.39
C HIS A 92 10.76 -1.20 2.90
N ALA A 93 10.05 -0.08 2.74
CA ALA A 93 8.71 -0.02 2.18
C ALA A 93 8.40 1.40 1.67
N VAL A 94 7.37 1.49 0.82
CA VAL A 94 6.69 2.74 0.45
C VAL A 94 5.34 2.74 1.14
N ILE A 95 5.01 3.84 1.82
CA ILE A 95 3.67 4.08 2.36
C ILE A 95 2.97 5.05 1.42
N SER A 96 1.84 4.65 0.87
CA SER A 96 0.94 5.57 0.20
C SER A 96 -0.17 6.05 1.12
N THR A 97 -0.37 7.37 1.20
CA THR A 97 -1.37 8.00 2.06
C THR A 97 -2.74 8.19 1.40
N GLY A 98 -2.95 7.71 0.17
CA GLY A 98 -4.20 7.84 -0.56
C GLY A 98 -4.10 8.68 -1.83
N ASP A 99 -5.22 8.77 -2.54
CA ASP A 99 -5.38 9.41 -3.85
C ASP A 99 -4.41 8.81 -4.89
N ASN A 100 -4.52 7.49 -4.96
CA ASN A 100 -3.67 6.62 -5.77
C ASN A 100 -4.07 6.63 -7.25
N PHE A 101 -5.34 6.93 -7.55
CA PHE A 101 -5.83 7.06 -8.92
C PHE A 101 -6.82 8.23 -9.06
N TYR A 102 -6.37 9.31 -9.72
CA TYR A 102 -7.23 10.45 -10.06
C TYR A 102 -8.02 10.24 -11.37
N PRO A 103 -9.10 10.98 -11.63
CA PRO A 103 -9.85 11.76 -10.65
C PRO A 103 -10.81 10.91 -9.81
N SER A 104 -10.94 9.61 -10.12
CA SER A 104 -12.10 8.82 -9.69
C SER A 104 -11.77 7.36 -9.35
N GLY A 105 -10.54 7.03 -9.01
CA GLY A 105 -10.18 5.66 -8.64
C GLY A 105 -10.03 4.74 -9.86
N VAL A 106 -10.34 3.46 -9.65
CA VAL A 106 -10.30 2.39 -10.66
C VAL A 106 -11.63 1.66 -10.71
N SER A 107 -11.97 1.12 -11.88
CA SER A 107 -13.26 0.49 -12.16
C SER A 107 -13.32 -1.01 -11.86
N SER A 108 -12.18 -1.70 -11.87
CA SER A 108 -12.08 -3.13 -11.54
C SER A 108 -10.66 -3.54 -11.13
N VAL A 109 -10.49 -4.77 -10.64
CA VAL A 109 -9.17 -5.39 -10.40
C VAL A 109 -8.31 -5.47 -11.67
N GLY A 110 -8.92 -5.40 -12.85
CA GLY A 110 -8.27 -5.47 -14.16
C GLY A 110 -8.13 -4.11 -14.84
N ASP A 111 -8.35 -3.01 -14.13
CA ASP A 111 -8.28 -1.67 -14.70
C ASP A 111 -6.87 -1.36 -15.21
N VAL A 112 -6.79 -0.82 -16.44
CA VAL A 112 -5.53 -0.46 -17.10
C VAL A 112 -4.77 0.63 -16.34
N LEU A 113 -5.46 1.41 -15.49
CA LEU A 113 -4.84 2.46 -14.69
C LEU A 113 -3.78 1.92 -13.72
N PHE A 114 -3.93 0.70 -13.20
CA PHE A 114 -2.89 0.06 -12.38
C PHE A 114 -1.57 0.02 -13.14
N ARG A 115 -1.60 -0.47 -14.39
CA ARG A 115 -0.41 -0.54 -15.22
C ARG A 115 0.13 0.85 -15.56
N GLN A 116 -0.72 1.70 -16.12
CA GLN A 116 -0.31 2.99 -16.69
C GLN A 116 0.17 3.99 -15.64
N ARG A 117 -0.36 3.93 -14.42
CA ARG A 117 -0.13 4.95 -13.40
C ARG A 117 0.67 4.46 -12.22
N TRP A 118 0.79 3.16 -12.03
CA TRP A 118 1.57 2.62 -10.92
C TRP A 118 2.69 1.71 -11.42
N GLU A 119 2.38 0.60 -12.07
CA GLU A 119 3.38 -0.42 -12.45
C GLU A 119 4.45 0.15 -13.39
N GLU A 120 4.06 0.86 -14.44
CA GLU A 120 5.00 1.42 -15.42
C GLU A 120 5.75 2.64 -14.90
N ILE A 121 5.11 3.46 -14.05
CA ILE A 121 5.71 4.70 -13.53
C ILE A 121 6.74 4.41 -12.43
N TYR A 122 6.47 3.43 -11.57
CA TYR A 122 7.34 3.03 -10.46
C TYR A 122 8.07 1.70 -10.72
N ALA A 123 8.35 1.39 -11.99
CA ALA A 123 8.98 0.14 -12.45
C ALA A 123 10.48 -0.01 -12.07
N ASP A 124 11.14 1.03 -11.56
CA ASP A 124 12.57 0.97 -11.24
C ASP A 124 12.84 -0.11 -10.18
N SER A 125 13.91 -0.88 -10.37
CA SER A 125 14.27 -1.99 -9.47
C SER A 125 14.49 -1.54 -8.03
N ALA A 126 14.94 -0.30 -7.82
CA ALA A 126 15.14 0.26 -6.48
C ALA A 126 13.83 0.54 -5.72
N LEU A 127 12.68 0.56 -6.41
CA LEU A 127 11.36 0.76 -5.84
C LEU A 127 10.54 -0.53 -5.72
N GLN A 128 11.13 -1.69 -6.06
CA GLN A 128 10.52 -3.02 -5.91
C GLN A 128 10.58 -3.50 -4.46
N VAL A 129 10.00 -2.70 -3.58
CA VAL A 129 9.82 -2.95 -2.15
C VAL A 129 8.32 -3.00 -1.85
N PRO A 130 7.88 -3.50 -0.68
CA PRO A 130 6.47 -3.49 -0.34
C PRO A 130 5.85 -2.08 -0.39
N TRP A 131 4.69 -1.96 -1.03
CA TRP A 131 3.84 -0.77 -0.98
C TRP A 131 2.68 -1.01 0.00
N ILE A 132 2.61 -0.20 1.05
CA ILE A 132 1.55 -0.21 2.06
C ILE A 132 0.64 0.97 1.74
N VAL A 133 -0.61 0.70 1.38
CA VAL A 133 -1.47 1.69 0.73
C VAL A 133 -2.69 2.00 1.59
N ALA A 134 -2.94 3.29 1.81
CA ALA A 134 -4.22 3.82 2.27
C ALA A 134 -5.06 4.30 1.08
N LEU A 135 -6.38 4.35 1.25
CA LEU A 135 -7.32 4.92 0.28
C LEU A 135 -7.58 6.39 0.60
N GLY A 136 -7.59 7.22 -0.44
CA GLY A 136 -8.00 8.62 -0.38
C GLY A 136 -9.41 8.83 -0.92
N ASN A 137 -9.90 10.07 -0.87
CA ASN A 137 -11.26 10.39 -1.30
C ASN A 137 -11.46 10.25 -2.82
N HIS A 138 -10.42 10.30 -3.63
CA HIS A 138 -10.54 10.05 -5.07
C HIS A 138 -10.63 8.56 -5.39
N ASP A 139 -10.02 7.70 -4.57
CA ASP A 139 -10.05 6.25 -4.76
C ASP A 139 -11.45 5.68 -4.49
N HIS A 140 -12.18 6.26 -3.51
CA HIS A 140 -13.55 5.89 -3.17
C HIS A 140 -14.61 6.30 -4.21
N ARG A 141 -14.26 7.12 -5.22
CA ARG A 141 -15.22 7.61 -6.21
C ARG A 141 -15.51 6.63 -7.33
N GLY A 142 -14.74 5.56 -7.46
CA GLY A 142 -14.89 4.44 -8.42
C GLY A 142 -15.64 4.81 -9.72
N SER A 143 -15.02 5.60 -10.60
CA SER A 143 -15.64 6.03 -11.88
C SER A 143 -14.67 6.19 -13.04
#